data_AF-A0A965HKC1-F1
#
_entry.id   AF-A0A965HKC1-F1
#
_cell.length_a   1.000
_cell.length_b   1.000
_cell.length_c   1.000
_cell.angle_alpha   90.00
_cell.angle_beta   90.00
_cell.angle_gamma   90.00
#
_symmetry.space_group_name_H-M   'P 1'
#
loop_
_entity.id
_entity.type
_entity.pdbx_description
1 polymer ?
#
loop_
_entity_poly.entity_id
_entity_poly.type
_entity_poly.pdbx_seq_one_letter_code
_entity_poly.pdbx_strand_id
1 'polypeptide(L)'
;GVGIAMAPMVYQGKVLVGINGVGYGLHPDAGLSVVGVSGNYGQSGFIAAFDAEKGGKLWQFDITQVGWEGGFKGLTDYGVNLNRDIAGEKTAAARFADSWKYGGGSIWATPTIDPQRGWLAFGSGNPSPQMADASRPGDNLYTSSLIVLDLETGKRVWHYQQVPHDRWGYDVASPAVMFDLKTGSKTIPAIAHASKMGWVFVHERETGKLITRSEPFVPQSNLFSPPAPGDGVLVAPGIAGGANWSPTAIDGAQQLMFVAALNLPTRYIANSVKQADGSMLSYASTQEGKERSGTLSAVDLGSGKIRWQRTGVQRHRRSTHRRLRQQQRHGAVERAA
;
A
#
# COMPACT_ATOMS: atom_id res chain seq x y z
N GLY A 1 -15.09 6.83 7.31
CA GLY A 1 -14.40 6.68 6.03
C GLY A 1 -15.42 6.57 4.92
N VAL A 2 -15.27 7.33 3.84
CA VAL A 2 -16.07 7.21 2.62
C VAL A 2 -15.07 7.04 1.50
N GLY A 3 -14.84 5.82 1.05
CA GLY A 3 -13.91 5.50 -0.03
C GLY A 3 -14.25 4.16 -0.67
N ILE A 4 -13.58 3.82 -1.76
CA ILE A 4 -13.71 2.51 -2.44
C ILE A 4 -13.24 1.40 -1.49
N ALA A 5 -14.17 0.73 -0.83
CA ALA A 5 -13.89 -0.43 0.03
C ALA A 5 -14.35 -1.69 -0.71
N MET A 6 -13.60 -2.77 -0.58
CA MET A 6 -14.10 -4.09 -0.97
C MET A 6 -15.28 -4.48 -0.05
N ALA A 7 -16.20 -5.29 -0.57
CA ALA A 7 -17.42 -5.67 0.14
C ALA A 7 -17.11 -6.33 1.50
N PRO A 8 -17.96 -6.17 2.53
CA PRO A 8 -17.84 -6.93 3.77
C PRO A 8 -17.69 -8.43 3.52
N MET A 9 -16.87 -9.10 4.32
CA MET A 9 -16.74 -10.56 4.26
C MET A 9 -17.65 -11.20 5.30
N VAL A 10 -18.42 -12.22 4.91
CA VAL A 10 -19.24 -13.01 5.83
C VAL A 10 -18.62 -14.38 6.01
N TYR A 11 -18.38 -14.78 7.26
CA TYR A 11 -17.82 -16.10 7.58
C TYR A 11 -18.27 -16.56 8.96
N GLN A 12 -18.80 -17.79 9.07
CA GLN A 12 -19.25 -18.41 10.32
C GLN A 12 -20.10 -17.48 11.20
N GLY A 13 -21.13 -16.86 10.61
CA GLY A 13 -22.05 -15.97 11.33
C GLY A 13 -21.47 -14.62 11.71
N LYS A 14 -20.30 -14.24 11.19
CA LYS A 14 -19.66 -12.93 11.42
C LYS A 14 -19.60 -12.12 10.13
N VAL A 15 -19.92 -10.83 10.22
CA VAL A 15 -19.67 -9.83 9.16
C VAL A 15 -18.41 -9.06 9.51
N LEU A 16 -17.36 -9.22 8.71
CA LEU A 16 -16.07 -8.57 8.85
C LEU A 16 -16.03 -7.31 7.98
N VAL A 17 -15.76 -6.16 8.60
CA VAL A 17 -15.74 -4.86 7.93
C VAL A 17 -14.48 -4.11 8.30
N GLY A 18 -13.70 -3.71 7.29
CA GLY A 18 -12.61 -2.76 7.43
C GLY A 18 -13.03 -1.37 6.96
N ILE A 19 -12.46 -0.32 7.56
CA ILE A 19 -12.67 1.06 7.11
C ILE A 19 -11.53 1.55 6.21
N ASN A 20 -11.87 2.45 5.29
CA ASN A 20 -10.92 3.08 4.38
C ASN A 20 -11.00 4.62 4.42
N GLY A 21 -10.06 5.25 3.71
CA GLY A 21 -10.03 6.71 3.55
C GLY A 21 -9.65 7.47 4.81
N VAL A 22 -8.99 6.82 5.78
CA VAL A 22 -8.67 7.43 7.08
C VAL A 22 -7.22 7.92 7.22
N GLY A 23 -6.45 7.88 6.12
CA GLY A 23 -5.05 8.34 6.09
C GLY A 23 -4.65 9.21 4.90
N TYR A 24 -5.61 9.77 4.17
CA TYR A 24 -5.33 10.73 3.09
C TYR A 24 -5.35 12.15 3.63
N GLY A 25 -4.33 12.93 3.27
CA GLY A 25 -4.34 14.37 3.49
C GLY A 25 -5.29 15.09 2.53
N LEU A 26 -5.44 16.40 2.72
CA LEU A 26 -6.31 17.26 1.89
C LEU A 26 -5.98 17.12 0.40
N HIS A 27 -7.02 16.99 -0.44
CA HIS A 27 -6.91 17.07 -1.90
C HIS A 27 -7.39 18.46 -2.36
N PRO A 28 -6.49 19.44 -2.54
CA PRO A 28 -6.87 20.66 -3.25
C PRO A 28 -6.97 20.35 -4.75
N ASP A 29 -8.22 20.28 -5.23
CA ASP A 29 -8.69 20.32 -6.61
C ASP A 29 -8.29 19.20 -7.62
N ALA A 30 -9.31 18.45 -8.06
CA ALA A 30 -9.50 17.76 -9.35
C ALA A 30 -8.32 17.01 -10.02
N GLY A 31 -7.36 16.50 -9.26
CA GLY A 31 -6.32 15.56 -9.72
C GLY A 31 -5.93 14.54 -8.66
N LEU A 32 -5.16 13.50 -9.04
CA LEU A 32 -4.59 12.51 -8.11
C LEU A 32 -3.45 13.07 -7.22
N SER A 33 -3.23 14.39 -7.21
CA SER A 33 -2.26 15.03 -6.33
C SER A 33 -2.72 14.86 -4.88
N VAL A 34 -1.90 14.14 -4.11
CA VAL A 34 -2.08 13.98 -2.67
C VAL A 34 -1.23 15.05 -1.98
N VAL A 35 -1.82 15.80 -1.06
CA VAL A 35 -1.08 16.75 -0.21
C VAL A 35 -1.05 16.22 1.21
N GLY A 36 0.15 15.97 1.72
CA GLY A 36 0.38 15.60 3.11
C GLY A 36 0.69 16.82 3.95
N VAL A 37 -0.12 17.12 4.97
CA VAL A 37 0.10 18.25 5.88
C VAL A 37 0.40 17.71 7.27
N SER A 38 1.51 18.15 7.90
CA SER A 38 1.85 17.72 9.26
C SER A 38 0.80 18.18 10.27
N GLY A 39 0.35 17.30 11.16
CA GLY A 39 -0.65 17.58 12.18
C GLY A 39 -1.55 16.38 12.51
N ASN A 40 -2.61 16.64 13.29
CA ASN A 40 -3.58 15.64 13.74
C ASN A 40 -4.73 15.49 12.73
N TYR A 41 -4.39 15.03 11.53
CA TYR A 41 -5.35 14.84 10.44
C TYR A 41 -5.53 13.34 10.17
N GLY A 42 -6.78 12.87 10.12
CA GLY A 42 -7.11 11.46 9.87
C GLY A 42 -7.89 10.81 11.03
N GLN A 43 -8.03 9.50 10.96
CA GLN A 43 -8.55 8.66 12.05
C GLN A 43 -7.73 7.35 12.08
N SER A 44 -7.75 6.64 13.20
CA SER A 44 -7.25 5.26 13.20
C SER A 44 -8.13 4.40 12.29
N GLY A 45 -7.50 3.64 11.40
CA GLY A 45 -8.10 2.51 10.72
C GLY A 45 -8.54 1.45 11.74
N PHE A 46 -9.54 0.66 11.38
CA PHE A 46 -9.93 -0.51 12.15
C PHE A 46 -10.55 -1.59 11.25
N ILE A 47 -10.48 -2.82 11.72
CA ILE A 47 -11.35 -3.93 11.28
C ILE A 47 -12.21 -4.36 12.46
N ALA A 48 -13.48 -4.65 12.20
CA ALA A 48 -14.41 -5.12 13.21
C ALA A 48 -15.21 -6.33 12.70
N ALA A 49 -15.61 -7.18 13.64
CA ALA A 49 -16.57 -8.25 13.40
C ALA A 49 -17.91 -7.89 14.05
N PHE A 50 -18.98 -8.18 13.34
CA PHE A 50 -20.35 -8.06 13.82
C PHE A 50 -21.07 -9.40 13.71
N ASP A 51 -21.97 -9.68 14.64
CA ASP A 51 -22.89 -10.81 14.56
C ASP A 51 -23.78 -10.64 13.31
N ALA A 52 -23.79 -11.63 12.42
CA ALA A 52 -24.49 -11.55 11.15
C ALA A 52 -26.02 -11.58 11.28
N GLU A 53 -26.56 -12.12 12.37
CA GLU A 53 -27.99 -12.19 12.62
C GLU A 53 -28.49 -10.97 13.41
N LYS A 54 -27.72 -10.56 14.42
CA LYS A 54 -28.12 -9.54 15.41
C LYS A 54 -27.52 -8.16 15.15
N GLY A 55 -26.46 -8.08 14.34
CA GLY A 55 -25.74 -6.84 14.04
C GLY A 55 -24.88 -6.28 15.19
N GLY A 56 -24.79 -6.99 16.33
CA GLY A 56 -23.98 -6.56 17.47
C GLY A 56 -22.47 -6.67 17.18
N LYS A 57 -21.67 -5.66 17.58
CA LYS A 57 -20.20 -5.71 17.45
C LYS A 57 -19.63 -6.78 18.38
N LEU A 58 -18.92 -7.74 17.81
CA LEU A 58 -18.25 -8.82 18.54
C LEU A 58 -16.87 -8.39 19.01
N TRP A 59 -16.07 -7.84 18.11
CA TRP A 59 -14.74 -7.32 18.40
C TRP A 59 -14.33 -6.24 17.40
N GLN A 60 -13.29 -5.47 17.75
CA GLN A 60 -12.65 -4.49 16.88
C GLN A 60 -11.15 -4.51 17.14
N PHE A 61 -10.37 -4.40 16.06
CA PHE A 61 -8.93 -4.19 16.09
C PHE A 61 -8.62 -2.84 15.43
N ASP A 62 -8.14 -1.89 16.23
CA ASP A 62 -7.65 -0.60 15.74
C ASP A 62 -6.22 -0.75 15.20
N ILE A 63 -5.94 -0.17 14.04
CA ILE A 63 -4.62 -0.31 13.38
C ILE A 63 -3.54 0.47 14.12
N THR A 64 -3.84 1.69 14.56
CA THR A 64 -2.92 2.53 15.33
C THR A 64 -3.36 2.57 16.78
N GLN A 65 -2.40 2.37 17.69
CA GLN A 65 -2.64 2.18 19.12
C GLN A 65 -1.56 2.89 19.92
N VAL A 66 -1.73 3.00 21.23
CA VAL A 66 -0.67 3.48 22.13
C VAL A 66 0.59 2.64 21.92
N GLY A 67 1.75 3.30 21.80
CA GLY A 67 3.03 2.66 21.52
C GLY A 67 3.32 2.41 20.03
N TRP A 68 2.56 3.05 19.13
CA TRP A 68 2.78 2.93 17.69
C TRP A 68 4.15 3.42 17.22
N GLU A 69 4.87 4.21 18.01
CA GLU A 69 6.22 4.68 17.70
C GLU A 69 7.20 3.51 17.50
N GLY A 70 6.90 2.35 18.07
CA GLY A 70 7.62 1.11 17.83
C GLY A 70 9.10 1.18 18.23
N GLY A 71 9.94 0.51 17.45
CA GLY A 71 11.37 0.35 17.72
C GLY A 71 12.25 1.45 17.12
N PHE A 72 11.69 2.38 16.36
CA PHE A 72 12.43 3.37 15.57
C PHE A 72 13.46 2.70 14.64
N LYS A 73 12.99 1.79 13.79
CA LYS A 73 13.81 1.02 12.85
C LYS A 73 14.40 1.90 11.74
N GLY A 74 15.73 2.00 11.65
CA GLY A 74 16.40 2.67 10.52
C GLY A 74 16.48 1.84 9.23
N LEU A 75 16.29 0.51 9.36
CA LEU A 75 16.30 -0.46 8.27
C LEU A 75 14.99 -1.25 8.26
N THR A 76 14.53 -1.64 7.08
CA THR A 76 13.45 -2.62 6.95
C THR A 76 13.94 -4.01 7.39
N ASP A 77 13.01 -4.91 7.71
CA ASP A 77 13.34 -6.30 8.11
C ASP A 77 14.01 -7.11 6.99
N TYR A 78 14.01 -6.57 5.76
CA TYR A 78 14.68 -7.11 4.57
C TYR A 78 15.89 -6.26 4.13
N GLY A 79 16.42 -5.41 5.02
CA GLY A 79 17.75 -4.81 4.89
C GLY A 79 17.86 -3.57 4.00
N VAL A 80 16.77 -2.82 3.77
CA VAL A 80 16.81 -1.57 3.00
C VAL A 80 16.76 -0.37 3.93
N ASN A 81 17.61 0.63 3.67
CA ASN A 81 17.68 1.88 4.44
C ASN A 81 16.45 2.76 4.20
N LEU A 82 15.82 3.22 5.28
CA LEU A 82 14.63 4.07 5.27
C LEU A 82 14.97 5.58 5.23
N ASN A 83 16.26 5.94 5.33
CA ASN A 83 16.78 7.31 5.36
C ASN A 83 16.08 8.15 6.43
N ARG A 84 16.12 7.65 7.67
CA ARG A 84 15.42 8.21 8.83
C ARG A 84 16.37 8.95 9.78
N ASP A 85 15.89 10.05 10.34
CA ASP A 85 16.54 10.74 11.46
C ASP A 85 16.04 10.18 12.79
N ILE A 86 16.56 9.00 13.15
CA ILE A 86 16.12 8.29 14.36
C ILE A 86 16.33 9.11 15.64
N ALA A 87 17.39 9.91 15.70
CA ALA A 87 17.68 10.73 16.88
C ALA A 87 16.68 11.89 17.02
N GLY A 88 16.40 12.59 15.91
CA GLY A 88 15.39 13.63 15.86
C GLY A 88 13.99 13.10 16.16
N GLU A 89 13.62 11.97 15.58
CA GLU A 89 12.33 11.32 15.82
C GLU A 89 12.12 10.96 17.30
N LYS A 90 13.11 10.33 17.95
CA LYS A 90 13.01 9.99 19.38
C LYS A 90 12.88 11.23 20.27
N THR A 91 13.58 12.31 19.91
CA THR A 91 13.49 13.59 20.63
C THR A 91 12.11 14.23 20.48
N ALA A 92 11.51 14.10 19.29
CA ALA A 92 10.20 14.66 18.99
C ALA A 92 9.03 13.82 19.52
N ALA A 93 9.22 12.51 19.75
CA ALA A 93 8.15 11.56 20.09
C ALA A 93 7.22 12.01 21.22
N ALA A 94 7.78 12.50 22.32
CA ALA A 94 6.97 12.94 23.47
C ALA A 94 6.01 14.10 23.13
N ARG A 95 6.34 14.94 22.15
CA ARG A 95 5.48 16.05 21.69
C ARG A 95 4.29 15.56 20.87
N PHE A 96 4.36 14.35 20.33
CA PHE A 96 3.37 13.76 19.44
C PHE A 96 2.82 12.42 19.99
N ALA A 97 2.81 12.25 21.31
CA ALA A 97 2.40 11.00 21.97
C ALA A 97 0.96 10.56 21.64
N ASP A 98 0.11 11.47 21.14
CA ASP A 98 -1.28 11.21 20.75
C ASP A 98 -1.48 11.09 19.23
N SER A 99 -0.41 11.14 18.44
CA SER A 99 -0.49 11.08 16.96
C SER A 99 -1.13 9.78 16.44
N TRP A 100 -1.01 8.68 17.19
CA TRP A 100 -1.67 7.40 16.86
C TRP A 100 -3.20 7.52 16.75
N LYS A 101 -3.85 8.45 17.44
CA LYS A 101 -5.32 8.65 17.36
C LYS A 101 -5.79 9.05 15.96
N TYR A 102 -4.88 9.63 15.18
CA TYR A 102 -5.11 10.13 13.82
C TYR A 102 -4.31 9.33 12.79
N GLY A 103 -3.67 8.23 13.19
CA GLY A 103 -2.52 7.65 12.51
C GLY A 103 -2.77 6.92 11.19
N GLY A 104 -3.99 6.88 10.65
CA GLY A 104 -4.28 6.25 9.36
C GLY A 104 -4.39 4.73 9.44
N GLY A 105 -3.86 4.02 8.43
CA GLY A 105 -3.95 2.56 8.38
C GLY A 105 -5.24 2.01 7.75
N SER A 106 -5.68 2.59 6.63
CA SER A 106 -6.89 2.13 5.90
C SER A 106 -6.83 0.64 5.53
N ILE A 107 -7.97 -0.04 5.46
CA ILE A 107 -8.06 -1.44 5.02
C ILE A 107 -8.71 -1.48 3.63
N TRP A 108 -7.90 -1.78 2.63
CA TRP A 108 -8.27 -1.66 1.21
C TRP A 108 -8.97 -2.90 0.64
N ALA A 109 -8.56 -4.06 1.13
CA ALA A 109 -8.99 -5.35 0.64
C ALA A 109 -9.77 -6.11 1.70
N THR A 110 -10.63 -7.02 1.25
CA THR A 110 -11.20 -8.03 2.14
C THR A 110 -10.10 -8.90 2.75
N PRO A 111 -10.26 -9.31 4.02
CA PRO A 111 -9.31 -10.23 4.64
C PRO A 111 -9.35 -11.60 3.95
N THR A 112 -8.27 -12.36 4.09
CA THR A 112 -8.18 -13.77 3.71
C THR A 112 -8.29 -14.62 4.97
N ILE A 113 -9.10 -15.68 4.95
CA ILE A 113 -9.34 -16.54 6.12
C ILE A 113 -8.52 -17.83 6.02
N ASP A 114 -7.94 -18.26 7.14
CA ASP A 114 -7.44 -19.62 7.37
C ASP A 114 -8.46 -20.40 8.23
N PRO A 115 -9.32 -21.22 7.62
CA PRO A 115 -10.33 -21.99 8.34
C PRO A 115 -9.76 -22.98 9.35
N GLN A 116 -8.55 -23.51 9.09
CA GLN A 116 -7.96 -24.54 9.95
C GLN A 116 -7.47 -23.96 11.27
N ARG A 117 -6.96 -22.72 11.23
CA ARG A 117 -6.44 -22.03 12.42
C ARG A 117 -7.44 -21.08 13.05
N GLY A 118 -8.54 -20.76 12.36
CA GLY A 118 -9.48 -19.72 12.80
C GLY A 118 -8.82 -18.35 12.77
N TRP A 119 -8.03 -18.05 11.74
CA TRP A 119 -7.33 -16.77 11.60
C TRP A 119 -7.84 -15.99 10.38
N LEU A 120 -7.68 -14.68 10.43
CA LEU A 120 -7.86 -13.79 9.28
C LEU A 120 -6.59 -12.98 9.05
N ALA A 121 -6.28 -12.70 7.79
CA ALA A 121 -5.12 -11.93 7.38
C ALA A 121 -5.56 -10.76 6.47
N PHE A 122 -5.03 -9.57 6.70
CA PHE A 122 -5.28 -8.41 5.84
C PHE A 122 -4.09 -7.46 5.84
N GLY A 123 -4.04 -6.59 4.84
CA GLY A 123 -3.05 -5.53 4.75
C GLY A 123 -3.60 -4.20 5.25
N SER A 124 -2.79 -3.47 6.03
CA SER A 124 -3.07 -2.12 6.47
C SER A 124 -2.41 -1.08 5.55
N GLY A 125 -3.06 0.07 5.47
CA GLY A 125 -2.64 1.20 4.65
C GLY A 125 -1.57 2.07 5.30
N ASN A 126 -1.22 3.15 4.61
CA ASN A 126 -0.20 4.10 5.03
C ASN A 126 -0.56 4.86 6.32
N PRO A 127 0.44 5.39 7.05
CA PRO A 127 0.21 6.27 8.17
C PRO A 127 -0.29 7.64 7.72
N SER A 128 -0.96 8.35 8.63
CA SER A 128 -1.41 9.72 8.44
C SER A 128 -0.66 10.67 9.38
N PRO A 129 -0.29 11.88 8.94
CA PRO A 129 -0.42 12.39 7.57
C PRO A 129 0.49 11.65 6.58
N GLN A 130 -0.01 11.42 5.36
CA GLN A 130 0.76 10.76 4.31
C GLN A 130 1.92 11.67 3.83
N MET A 131 3.11 11.12 3.61
CA MET A 131 4.34 11.83 3.15
C MET A 131 4.93 12.89 4.10
N ALA A 132 4.11 13.64 4.83
CA ALA A 132 4.52 14.57 5.86
C ALA A 132 4.56 13.85 7.21
N ASP A 133 5.78 13.61 7.70
CA ASP A 133 6.09 12.69 8.79
C ASP A 133 6.43 13.38 10.12
N ALA A 134 6.69 14.69 10.10
CA ALA A 134 7.16 15.43 11.27
C ALA A 134 6.25 15.34 12.50
N SER A 135 4.95 15.12 12.32
CA SER A 135 3.97 14.98 13.41
C SER A 135 3.71 13.54 13.86
N ARG A 136 4.47 12.57 13.33
CA ARG A 136 4.30 11.13 13.61
C ARG A 136 5.63 10.39 13.69
N PRO A 137 6.55 10.79 14.59
CA PRO A 137 7.82 10.10 14.77
C PRO A 137 7.63 8.62 15.14
N GLY A 138 8.59 7.77 14.76
CA GLY A 138 8.56 6.33 15.05
C GLY A 138 8.01 5.49 13.91
N ASP A 139 7.98 4.17 14.10
CA ASP A 139 7.67 3.16 13.08
C ASP A 139 6.22 3.23 12.57
N ASN A 140 5.33 3.89 13.30
CA ASN A 140 3.91 4.05 12.99
C ASN A 140 3.16 2.70 12.93
N LEU A 141 3.34 1.85 13.92
CA LEU A 141 2.69 0.54 14.00
C LEU A 141 1.16 0.66 14.17
N TYR A 142 0.33 -0.16 13.52
CA TYR A 142 0.65 -1.24 12.58
C TYR A 142 0.31 -0.83 11.14
N THR A 143 0.64 0.39 10.73
CA THR A 143 0.45 0.84 9.34
C THR A 143 1.42 0.14 8.38
N SER A 144 1.08 0.12 7.09
CA SER A 144 1.87 -0.53 6.03
C SER A 144 2.34 -1.95 6.40
N SER A 145 1.42 -2.74 6.96
CA SER A 145 1.68 -4.06 7.52
C SER A 145 0.75 -5.13 6.98
N LEU A 146 1.27 -6.35 6.82
CA LEU A 146 0.43 -7.56 6.78
C LEU A 146 0.13 -7.95 8.23
N ILE A 147 -1.15 -8.11 8.57
CA ILE A 147 -1.60 -8.36 9.94
C ILE A 147 -2.44 -9.63 9.96
N VAL A 148 -2.19 -10.50 10.94
CA VAL A 148 -3.00 -11.70 11.20
C VAL A 148 -3.64 -11.59 12.56
N LEU A 149 -4.96 -11.77 12.60
CA LEU A 149 -5.76 -11.78 13.82
C LEU A 149 -6.39 -13.16 14.01
N ASP A 150 -6.61 -13.50 15.27
CA ASP A 150 -7.54 -14.54 15.66
C ASP A 150 -8.96 -14.10 15.30
N LEU A 151 -9.67 -14.94 14.55
CA LEU A 151 -10.97 -14.62 13.95
C LEU A 151 -12.09 -14.49 15.00
N GLU A 152 -11.99 -15.20 16.11
CA GLU A 152 -13.00 -15.20 17.17
C GLU A 152 -12.85 -14.01 18.10
N THR A 153 -11.61 -13.63 18.42
CA THR A 153 -11.32 -12.63 19.44
C THR A 153 -10.84 -11.29 18.89
N GLY A 154 -10.42 -11.22 17.62
CA GLY A 154 -9.79 -10.05 17.03
C GLY A 154 -8.38 -9.76 17.57
N LYS A 155 -7.81 -10.65 18.40
CA LYS A 155 -6.47 -10.48 18.95
C LYS A 155 -5.41 -10.71 17.88
N ARG A 156 -4.38 -9.85 17.85
CA ARG A 156 -3.26 -9.99 16.91
C ARG A 156 -2.44 -11.24 17.22
N VAL A 157 -2.32 -12.13 16.23
CA VAL A 157 -1.43 -13.29 16.26
C VAL A 157 -0.02 -12.83 15.94
N TRP A 158 0.18 -12.27 14.74
CA TRP A 158 1.44 -11.67 14.31
C TRP A 158 1.18 -10.55 13.31
N HIS A 159 2.20 -9.77 13.03
CA HIS A 159 2.21 -8.81 11.93
C HIS A 159 3.60 -8.77 11.30
N TYR A 160 3.66 -8.29 10.06
CA TYR A 160 4.90 -7.97 9.37
C TYR A 160 4.75 -6.58 8.75
N GLN A 161 5.50 -5.61 9.27
CA GLN A 161 5.49 -4.25 8.77
C GLN A 161 6.45 -4.14 7.57
N GLN A 162 5.88 -3.90 6.38
CA GLN A 162 6.68 -3.78 5.17
C GLN A 162 7.49 -2.47 5.16
N VAL A 163 6.87 -1.37 5.58
CA VAL A 163 7.51 -0.05 5.56
C VAL A 163 7.30 0.65 6.91
N PRO A 164 8.26 0.53 7.84
CA PRO A 164 8.29 1.37 9.03
C PRO A 164 8.39 2.84 8.63
N HIS A 165 7.60 3.70 9.28
CA HIS A 165 7.61 5.15 9.06
C HIS A 165 7.38 5.54 7.58
N ASP A 166 6.35 4.97 6.96
CA ASP A 166 6.09 5.19 5.53
C ASP A 166 5.86 6.67 5.17
N ARG A 167 6.51 7.11 4.09
CA ARG A 167 6.41 8.47 3.51
C ARG A 167 6.03 8.43 2.03
N TRP A 168 5.76 7.25 1.48
CA TRP A 168 5.66 7.04 0.04
C TRP A 168 4.30 6.46 -0.36
N GLY A 169 3.41 6.19 0.60
CA GLY A 169 2.12 5.58 0.30
C GLY A 169 2.24 4.13 -0.13
N TYR A 170 3.17 3.40 0.50
CA TYR A 170 3.38 1.98 0.27
C TYR A 170 2.52 1.12 1.19
N ASP A 171 1.21 1.35 1.13
CA ASP A 171 0.17 0.50 1.69
C ASP A 171 0.37 -0.98 1.33
N VAL A 172 0.00 -1.87 2.25
CA VAL A 172 -0.18 -3.30 1.96
C VAL A 172 -1.58 -3.46 1.36
N ALA A 173 -1.77 -2.97 0.12
CA ALA A 173 -3.09 -2.83 -0.49
C ALA A 173 -3.60 -4.09 -1.21
N SER A 174 -2.70 -4.90 -1.78
CA SER A 174 -3.09 -6.14 -2.47
C SER A 174 -3.63 -7.16 -1.46
N PRO A 175 -4.65 -7.98 -1.79
CA PRO A 175 -5.05 -9.08 -0.94
C PRO A 175 -3.92 -10.12 -0.77
N ALA A 176 -3.77 -10.65 0.44
CA ALA A 176 -2.81 -11.72 0.70
C ALA A 176 -3.38 -13.08 0.26
N VAL A 177 -2.53 -13.96 -0.29
CA VAL A 177 -2.95 -15.30 -0.75
C VAL A 177 -2.24 -16.36 0.10
N MET A 178 -3.01 -17.28 0.69
CA MET A 178 -2.48 -18.41 1.45
C MET A 178 -2.28 -19.63 0.54
N PHE A 179 -1.20 -20.37 0.75
CA PHE A 179 -0.85 -21.55 -0.04
C PHE A 179 0.16 -22.43 0.71
N ASP A 180 0.41 -23.64 0.20
CA ASP A 180 1.47 -24.50 0.70
C ASP A 180 2.73 -24.36 -0.16
N LEU A 181 3.78 -23.82 0.44
CA LEU A 181 5.08 -23.63 -0.21
C LEU A 181 5.90 -24.92 -0.17
N LYS A 182 6.30 -25.42 -1.33
CA LYS A 182 7.13 -26.63 -1.47
C LYS A 182 8.61 -26.23 -1.53
N THR A 183 9.40 -26.66 -0.55
CA THR A 183 10.85 -26.39 -0.46
C THR A 183 11.61 -27.71 -0.30
N GLY A 184 12.06 -28.29 -1.41
CA GLY A 184 12.65 -29.64 -1.41
C GLY A 184 11.63 -30.67 -0.89
N SER A 185 11.97 -31.36 0.20
CA SER A 185 11.07 -32.32 0.87
C SER A 185 10.10 -31.71 1.89
N LYS A 186 10.21 -30.41 2.17
CA LYS A 186 9.37 -29.74 3.16
C LYS A 186 8.21 -28.99 2.51
N THR A 187 7.06 -29.04 3.16
CA THR A 187 5.90 -28.20 2.84
C THR A 187 5.70 -27.21 3.97
N ILE A 188 5.71 -25.92 3.65
CA ILE A 188 5.57 -24.83 4.63
C ILE A 188 4.23 -24.13 4.36
N PRO A 189 3.31 -24.08 5.35
CA PRO A 189 2.13 -23.24 5.26
C PRO A 189 2.55 -21.78 5.07
N ALA A 190 2.19 -21.17 3.96
CA ALA A 190 2.70 -19.87 3.55
C ALA A 190 1.58 -18.87 3.24
N ILE A 191 1.95 -17.60 3.32
CA ILE A 191 1.12 -16.47 2.90
C ILE A 191 1.96 -15.50 2.08
N ALA A 192 1.47 -15.14 0.90
CA ALA A 192 2.15 -14.27 -0.03
C ALA A 192 1.38 -12.99 -0.31
N HIS A 193 2.12 -11.91 -0.55
CA HIS A 193 1.58 -10.59 -0.84
C HIS A 193 2.41 -9.88 -1.91
N ALA A 194 1.78 -9.33 -2.94
CA ALA A 194 2.44 -8.45 -3.89
C ALA A 194 2.37 -7.00 -3.41
N SER A 195 3.54 -6.40 -3.20
CA SER A 195 3.68 -5.10 -2.56
C SER A 195 3.69 -3.94 -3.56
N LYS A 196 3.22 -2.78 -3.11
CA LYS A 196 3.40 -1.50 -3.82
C LYS A 196 4.87 -1.18 -4.09
N MET A 197 5.80 -1.72 -3.31
CA MET A 197 7.24 -1.55 -3.54
C MET A 197 7.78 -2.33 -4.75
N GLY A 198 6.96 -3.18 -5.37
CA GLY A 198 7.38 -3.93 -6.56
C GLY A 198 8.00 -5.29 -6.25
N TRP A 199 7.83 -5.81 -5.03
CA TRP A 199 8.26 -7.16 -4.63
C TRP A 199 7.07 -8.02 -4.22
N VAL A 200 7.20 -9.33 -4.39
CA VAL A 200 6.38 -10.32 -3.70
C VAL A 200 7.09 -10.71 -2.41
N PHE A 201 6.37 -10.67 -1.30
CA PHE A 201 6.83 -11.19 -0.02
C PHE A 201 6.10 -12.48 0.30
N VAL A 202 6.84 -13.50 0.72
CA VAL A 202 6.32 -14.80 1.17
C VAL A 202 6.73 -15.00 2.62
N HIS A 203 5.74 -15.24 3.48
CA HIS A 203 5.96 -15.48 4.91
C HIS A 203 5.46 -16.87 5.30
N GLU A 204 6.06 -17.44 6.33
CA GLU A 204 5.51 -18.58 7.03
C GLU A 204 4.21 -18.14 7.71
N ARG A 205 3.10 -18.82 7.40
CA ARG A 205 1.76 -18.44 7.85
C ARG A 205 1.62 -18.50 9.37
N GLU A 206 2.35 -19.40 10.04
CA GLU A 206 2.25 -19.60 11.49
C GLU A 206 2.98 -18.53 12.30
N THR A 207 4.15 -18.11 11.83
CA THR A 207 5.06 -17.27 12.60
C THR A 207 5.16 -15.84 12.08
N GLY A 208 4.73 -15.60 10.84
CA GLY A 208 4.98 -14.35 10.13
C GLY A 208 6.42 -14.17 9.67
N LYS A 209 7.28 -15.18 9.82
CA LYS A 209 8.69 -15.11 9.42
C LYS A 209 8.79 -14.96 7.90
N LEU A 210 9.55 -13.97 7.44
CA LEU A 210 9.86 -13.81 6.02
C LEU A 210 10.67 -15.02 5.51
N ILE A 211 10.14 -15.67 4.47
CA ILE A 211 10.79 -16.78 3.76
C ILE A 211 11.52 -16.23 2.53
N THR A 212 10.80 -15.49 1.69
CA THR A 212 11.30 -15.04 0.39
C THR A 212 10.81 -13.62 0.11
N ARG A 213 11.71 -12.78 -0.41
CA ARG A 213 11.39 -11.53 -1.11
C ARG A 213 11.82 -11.70 -2.56
N SER A 214 10.92 -11.44 -3.50
CA SER A 214 11.20 -11.61 -4.92
C SER A 214 12.20 -10.59 -5.47
N GLU A 215 12.70 -10.86 -6.67
CA GLU A 215 13.21 -9.83 -7.58
C GLU A 215 12.13 -8.77 -7.84
N PRO A 216 12.51 -7.52 -8.12
CA PRO A 216 11.55 -6.45 -8.37
C PRO A 216 10.81 -6.67 -9.70
N PHE A 217 9.48 -6.74 -9.67
CA PHE A 217 8.63 -6.91 -10.86
C PHE A 217 8.28 -5.60 -11.57
N VAL A 218 8.78 -4.46 -11.06
CA VAL A 218 8.76 -3.13 -11.68
C VAL A 218 10.10 -2.43 -11.42
N PRO A 219 10.50 -1.44 -12.24
CA PRO A 219 11.72 -0.67 -12.00
C PRO A 219 11.75 -0.03 -10.62
N GLN A 220 12.94 -0.02 -9.99
CA GLN A 220 13.16 0.63 -8.71
C GLN A 220 14.26 1.70 -8.82
N SER A 221 13.99 2.89 -8.29
CA SER A 221 14.96 3.98 -8.19
C SER A 221 14.60 4.89 -7.03
N ASN A 222 15.62 5.35 -6.30
CA ASN A 222 15.47 6.24 -5.14
C ASN A 222 14.46 5.73 -4.10
N LEU A 223 14.36 4.41 -3.94
CA LEU A 223 13.45 3.80 -2.99
C LEU A 223 13.77 4.33 -1.58
N PHE A 224 12.74 4.80 -0.89
CA PHE A 224 12.83 5.43 0.43
C PHE A 224 13.62 6.73 0.51
N SER A 225 13.86 7.41 -0.61
CA SER A 225 14.34 8.80 -0.55
C SER A 225 13.22 9.71 -0.03
N PRO A 226 13.47 10.55 1.00
CA PRO A 226 12.45 11.45 1.53
C PRO A 226 12.04 12.50 0.48
N PRO A 227 10.83 13.08 0.60
CA PRO A 227 10.47 14.26 -0.17
C PRO A 227 11.54 15.35 -0.06
N ALA A 228 11.91 15.97 -1.18
CA ALA A 228 12.97 16.98 -1.23
C ALA A 228 12.41 18.33 -1.71
N PRO A 229 13.02 19.47 -1.32
CA PRO A 229 12.61 20.79 -1.81
C PRO A 229 12.94 20.98 -3.30
N GLY A 230 12.47 22.09 -3.87
CA GLY A 230 12.75 22.46 -5.26
C GLY A 230 12.09 21.49 -6.24
N ASP A 231 12.90 20.88 -7.12
CA ASP A 231 12.41 19.88 -8.08
C ASP A 231 11.98 18.56 -7.41
N GLY A 232 12.22 18.37 -6.12
CA GLY A 232 11.89 17.12 -5.43
C GLY A 232 12.66 15.90 -5.94
N VAL A 233 12.26 14.71 -5.49
CA VAL A 233 12.89 13.45 -5.85
C VAL A 233 11.94 12.56 -6.64
N LEU A 234 12.38 12.06 -7.80
CA LEU A 234 11.64 11.06 -8.56
C LEU A 234 11.92 9.67 -7.98
N VAL A 235 10.86 8.98 -7.55
CA VAL A 235 10.93 7.65 -6.94
C VAL A 235 10.16 6.64 -7.79
N ALA A 236 10.76 5.46 -7.98
CA ALA A 236 10.11 4.30 -8.57
C ALA A 236 10.24 3.10 -7.61
N PRO A 237 9.13 2.37 -7.31
CA PRO A 237 7.76 2.67 -7.73
C PRO A 237 7.23 3.97 -7.10
N GLY A 238 6.35 4.67 -7.79
CA GLY A 238 5.70 5.87 -7.24
C GLY A 238 4.60 5.54 -6.23
N ILE A 239 3.79 6.54 -5.85
CA ILE A 239 2.71 6.41 -4.85
C ILE A 239 1.63 5.39 -5.24
N ALA A 240 1.40 5.24 -6.55
CA ALA A 240 0.49 4.23 -7.09
C ALA A 240 1.00 2.80 -6.86
N GLY A 241 2.31 2.64 -6.64
CA GLY A 241 2.99 1.37 -6.41
C GLY A 241 3.07 0.48 -7.66
N GLY A 242 3.82 -0.61 -7.52
CA GLY A 242 3.85 -1.74 -8.45
C GLY A 242 2.55 -2.53 -8.39
N ALA A 243 2.30 -3.23 -7.29
CA ALA A 243 1.05 -3.94 -7.04
C ALA A 243 0.22 -3.19 -5.98
N ASN A 244 -0.90 -2.60 -6.39
CA ASN A 244 -1.82 -1.85 -5.52
C ASN A 244 -3.01 -2.75 -5.10
N TRP A 245 -4.26 -2.30 -5.22
CA TRP A 245 -5.46 -3.09 -4.91
C TRP A 245 -5.73 -4.28 -5.86
N SER A 246 -4.95 -4.40 -6.94
CA SER A 246 -5.09 -5.51 -7.89
C SER A 246 -4.83 -6.86 -7.19
N PRO A 247 -5.77 -7.81 -7.24
CA PRO A 247 -5.55 -9.14 -6.70
C PRO A 247 -4.52 -9.90 -7.54
N THR A 248 -3.78 -10.78 -6.88
CA THR A 248 -2.85 -11.73 -7.52
C THR A 248 -3.45 -13.12 -7.59
N ALA A 249 -2.93 -13.95 -8.50
CA ALA A 249 -3.29 -15.37 -8.59
C ALA A 249 -2.06 -16.25 -8.30
N ILE A 250 -2.27 -17.43 -7.70
CA ILE A 250 -1.23 -18.43 -7.48
C ILE A 250 -1.58 -19.71 -8.26
N ASP A 251 -0.59 -20.27 -8.98
CA ASP A 251 -0.59 -21.66 -9.39
C ASP A 251 0.20 -22.47 -8.34
N GLY A 252 -0.53 -23.20 -7.49
CA GLY A 252 0.05 -24.00 -6.41
C GLY A 252 0.81 -25.24 -6.90
N ALA A 253 0.58 -25.72 -8.12
CA ALA A 253 1.34 -26.84 -8.67
C ALA A 253 2.72 -26.37 -9.13
N GLN A 254 2.77 -25.22 -9.82
CA GLN A 254 4.01 -24.63 -10.33
C GLN A 254 4.72 -23.72 -9.34
N GLN A 255 4.08 -23.40 -8.20
CA GLN A 255 4.59 -22.49 -7.17
C GLN A 255 4.87 -21.08 -7.73
N LEU A 256 3.97 -20.61 -8.61
CA LEU A 256 4.07 -19.30 -9.27
C LEU A 256 2.97 -18.36 -8.78
N MET A 257 3.32 -17.11 -8.53
CA MET A 257 2.39 -16.01 -8.38
C MET A 257 2.38 -15.14 -9.64
N PHE A 258 1.19 -14.82 -10.14
CA PHE A 258 0.99 -13.92 -11.27
C PHE A 258 0.61 -12.54 -10.76
N VAL A 259 1.42 -11.54 -11.11
CA VAL A 259 1.28 -10.16 -10.65
C VAL A 259 1.09 -9.23 -11.85
N ALA A 260 -0.06 -8.56 -11.91
CA ALA A 260 -0.28 -7.42 -12.79
C ALA A 260 0.11 -6.14 -12.04
N ALA A 261 1.06 -5.38 -12.58
CA ALA A 261 1.65 -4.24 -11.91
C ALA A 261 1.74 -3.00 -12.79
N LEU A 262 1.83 -1.84 -12.14
CA LEU A 262 1.97 -0.53 -12.76
C LEU A 262 3.40 -0.01 -12.53
N ASN A 263 4.04 0.46 -13.59
CA ASN A 263 5.20 1.33 -13.49
C ASN A 263 4.75 2.77 -13.73
N LEU A 264 4.66 3.54 -12.65
CA LEU A 264 4.36 4.97 -12.66
C LEU A 264 5.23 5.65 -11.59
N PRO A 265 6.46 6.06 -11.94
CA PRO A 265 7.31 6.82 -11.04
C PRO A 265 6.59 8.08 -10.56
N THR A 266 6.86 8.53 -9.34
CA THR A 266 6.24 9.72 -8.76
C THR A 266 7.31 10.62 -8.16
N ARG A 267 7.19 11.91 -8.41
CA ARG A 267 8.04 12.94 -7.82
C ARG A 267 7.45 13.38 -6.49
N TYR A 268 8.25 13.34 -5.44
CA TYR A 268 7.89 13.77 -4.08
C TYR A 268 8.57 15.09 -3.76
N ILE A 269 7.78 16.10 -3.41
CA ILE A 269 8.23 17.47 -3.22
C ILE A 269 7.91 17.89 -1.79
N ALA A 270 8.93 18.33 -1.06
CA ALA A 270 8.78 18.98 0.24
C ALA A 270 8.55 20.48 0.03
N ASN A 271 7.49 21.00 0.62
CA ASN A 271 7.08 22.39 0.51
C ASN A 271 6.95 23.01 1.91
N SER A 272 7.02 24.34 1.96
CA SER A 272 6.71 25.10 3.17
C SER A 272 5.96 26.36 2.80
N VAL A 273 4.98 26.73 3.62
CA VAL A 273 4.22 27.98 3.45
C VAL A 273 4.18 28.73 4.77
N LYS A 274 4.37 30.04 4.71
CA LYS A 274 4.26 30.92 5.88
C LYS A 274 2.78 31.13 6.21
N GLN A 275 2.40 30.84 7.44
CA GLN A 275 1.05 31.05 7.95
C GLN A 275 0.83 32.51 8.37
N ALA A 276 -0.44 32.89 8.58
CA ALA A 276 -0.84 34.23 9.00
C ALA A 276 -0.25 34.63 10.36
N ASP A 277 -0.02 33.66 11.25
CA ASP A 277 0.61 33.85 12.56
C ASP A 277 2.15 33.92 12.50
N GLY A 278 2.73 33.83 11.30
CA GLY A 278 4.17 33.86 11.06
C GLY A 278 4.89 32.52 11.18
N SER A 279 4.20 31.45 11.61
CA SER A 279 4.76 30.10 11.66
C SER A 279 4.92 29.51 10.24
N MET A 280 5.76 28.47 10.11
CA MET A 280 5.96 27.76 8.85
C MET A 280 5.21 26.42 8.89
N LEU A 281 4.34 26.19 7.91
CA LEU A 281 3.66 24.92 7.70
C LEU A 281 4.39 24.10 6.65
N SER A 282 4.94 22.95 7.06
CA SER A 282 5.56 21.98 6.16
C SER A 282 4.52 21.00 5.62
N TYR A 283 4.54 20.80 4.29
CA TYR A 283 3.67 19.84 3.61
C TYR A 283 4.42 19.16 2.45
N ALA A 284 3.98 17.98 2.07
CA ALA A 284 4.50 17.24 0.93
C ALA A 284 3.46 17.17 -0.19
N SER A 285 3.89 17.23 -1.44
CA SER A 285 3.03 17.05 -2.61
C SER A 285 3.66 16.06 -3.60
N THR A 286 2.83 15.51 -4.48
CA THR A 286 3.26 14.59 -5.54
C THR A 286 2.97 15.11 -6.93
N GLN A 287 3.84 14.72 -7.86
CA GLN A 287 3.63 14.87 -9.29
C GLN A 287 3.94 13.54 -9.99
N GLU A 288 2.99 13.02 -10.77
CA GLU A 288 3.22 11.80 -11.55
C GLU A 288 4.35 12.00 -12.57
N GLY A 289 5.19 10.98 -12.71
CA GLY A 289 6.23 10.93 -13.74
C GLY A 289 5.63 10.76 -15.13
N LYS A 290 6.45 11.05 -16.16
CA LYS A 290 6.04 10.88 -17.56
C LYS A 290 6.01 9.42 -18.00
N GLU A 291 6.81 8.58 -17.34
CA GLU A 291 6.89 7.16 -17.67
C GLU A 291 5.66 6.42 -17.15
N ARG A 292 4.99 5.69 -18.05
CA ARG A 292 3.88 4.83 -17.69
C ARG A 292 3.91 3.54 -18.49
N SER A 293 4.01 2.41 -17.79
CA SER A 293 3.88 1.08 -18.36
C SER A 293 3.20 0.15 -17.37
N GLY A 294 2.77 -1.02 -17.83
CA GLY A 294 2.31 -2.11 -16.99
C GLY A 294 3.19 -3.34 -17.18
N THR A 295 3.31 -4.17 -16.16
CA THR A 295 3.93 -5.49 -16.25
C THR A 295 2.93 -6.59 -15.86
N LEU A 296 3.04 -7.74 -16.52
CA LEU A 296 2.48 -9.00 -16.05
C LEU A 296 3.64 -9.95 -15.82
N SER A 297 3.84 -10.34 -14.55
CA SER A 297 4.99 -11.14 -14.14
C SER A 297 4.53 -12.46 -13.53
N ALA A 298 5.23 -13.56 -13.87
CA ALA A 298 5.16 -14.79 -13.10
C ALA A 298 6.39 -14.86 -12.18
N VAL A 299 6.15 -14.87 -10.87
CA VAL A 299 7.16 -14.88 -9.82
C VAL A 299 7.19 -16.26 -9.17
N ASP A 300 8.36 -16.87 -9.11
CA ASP A 300 8.56 -18.13 -8.38
C ASP A 300 8.55 -17.88 -6.87
N LEU A 301 7.61 -18.51 -6.15
CA LEU A 301 7.35 -18.23 -4.74
C LEU A 301 8.42 -18.77 -3.79
N GLY A 302 9.16 -19.81 -4.21
CA GLY A 302 10.26 -20.38 -3.43
C GLY A 302 11.54 -19.56 -3.55
N SER A 303 11.99 -19.35 -4.79
CA SER A 303 13.25 -18.67 -5.10
C SER A 303 13.15 -17.14 -5.18
N GLY A 304 11.96 -16.61 -5.40
CA GLY A 304 11.73 -15.18 -5.61
C GLY A 304 12.09 -14.69 -7.03
N LYS A 305 12.52 -15.56 -7.94
CA LYS A 305 12.93 -15.15 -9.29
C LYS A 305 11.74 -14.86 -10.19
N ILE A 306 11.90 -13.91 -11.10
CA ILE A 306 10.91 -13.69 -12.18
C ILE A 306 11.10 -14.77 -13.24
N ARG A 307 10.11 -15.65 -13.39
CA ARG A 307 10.16 -16.73 -14.37
C ARG A 307 9.92 -16.23 -15.79
N TRP A 308 9.00 -15.29 -15.94
CA TRP A 308 8.81 -14.51 -17.15
C TRP A 308 8.08 -13.21 -16.82
N GLN A 309 8.25 -12.21 -17.68
CA GLN A 309 7.55 -10.93 -17.58
C GLN A 309 7.15 -10.43 -18.97
N ARG A 310 5.96 -9.84 -19.05
CA ARG A 310 5.47 -9.10 -20.22
C ARG A 310 5.30 -7.64 -19.83
N THR A 311 5.83 -6.73 -20.65
CA THR A 311 5.72 -5.29 -20.41
C THR A 311 4.82 -4.66 -21.47
N GLY A 312 3.73 -4.05 -21.03
CA GLY A 312 2.87 -3.23 -21.87
C GLY A 312 3.28 -1.76 -21.78
N VAL A 313 3.74 -1.16 -22.87
CA VAL A 313 3.98 0.28 -22.94
C VAL A 313 2.72 0.95 -23.47
N GLN A 314 2.16 1.91 -22.73
CA GLN A 314 1.07 2.73 -23.23
C GLN A 314 1.66 3.72 -24.24
N ARG A 315 1.78 3.32 -25.51
CA ARG A 315 2.09 4.26 -26.59
C ARG A 315 0.91 5.24 -26.67
N HIS A 316 1.14 6.52 -26.43
CA HIS A 316 0.20 7.56 -26.82
C HIS A 316 -0.06 7.39 -28.32
N ARG A 317 -1.18 6.74 -28.69
CA ARG A 317 -1.75 6.90 -30.02
C ARG A 317 -2.08 8.38 -30.10
N ARG A 318 -1.24 9.15 -30.80
CA ARG A 318 -1.63 10.47 -31.31
C ARG A 318 -3.01 10.29 -31.92
N SER A 319 -3.96 11.05 -31.39
CA SER A 319 -5.39 10.91 -31.64
C SER A 319 -5.68 10.71 -33.13
N THR A 320 -6.64 9.83 -33.38
CA THR A 320 -7.26 9.49 -34.66
C THR A 320 -7.98 10.67 -35.33
N HIS A 321 -7.47 11.91 -35.24
CA HIS A 321 -7.97 13.05 -36.01
C HIS A 321 -7.61 12.98 -37.50
N ARG A 322 -6.73 12.05 -37.91
CA ARG A 322 -6.40 11.86 -39.33
C ARG A 322 -7.40 10.96 -40.08
N ARG A 323 -8.15 10.08 -39.40
CA ARG A 323 -9.18 9.23 -40.06
C ARG A 323 -10.52 9.96 -40.28
N LEU A 324 -10.88 10.90 -39.40
CA LEU A 324 -12.12 11.69 -39.59
C LEU A 324 -12.00 12.74 -40.71
N ARG A 325 -10.80 13.29 -40.98
CA ARG A 325 -10.62 14.21 -42.13
C ARG A 325 -10.56 13.52 -43.49
N GLN A 326 -10.27 12.21 -43.55
CA GLN A 326 -10.30 11.46 -44.81
C GLN A 326 -11.71 10.93 -45.14
N GLN A 327 -12.51 10.57 -44.13
CA GLN A 327 -13.91 10.19 -44.32
C GLN A 327 -14.83 11.40 -44.61
N GLN A 328 -14.56 12.58 -44.04
CA GLN A 328 -15.33 13.79 -44.39
C GLN A 328 -15.00 14.39 -45.76
N ARG A 329 -13.87 14.02 -46.39
CA ARG A 329 -13.58 14.41 -47.78
C ARG A 329 -14.20 13.48 -48.83
N HIS A 330 -14.52 12.23 -48.49
CA HIS A 330 -15.22 11.31 -49.41
C HIS A 330 -16.76 11.45 -49.32
N GLY A 331 -17.32 11.75 -48.14
CA GLY A 331 -18.77 11.94 -47.99
C GLY A 331 -19.34 13.25 -48.54
N ALA A 332 -18.48 14.19 -48.98
CA ALA A 332 -18.90 15.47 -49.56
C ALA A 332 -18.93 15.47 -51.10
N VAL A 333 -18.41 14.41 -51.76
CA VAL A 333 -18.40 14.31 -53.23
C VAL A 333 -19.61 13.50 -53.74
N GLU A 334 -20.26 12.69 -52.91
CA GLU A 334 -21.45 11.89 -53.27
C GLU A 334 -22.81 12.57 -52.99
N ARG A 335 -22.83 13.86 -52.64
CA ARG A 335 -24.07 14.66 -52.54
C ARG A 335 -24.14 15.84 -53.52
N ALA A 336 -23.33 15.81 -54.56
CA ALA A 336 -23.32 16.80 -55.64
C ALA A 336 -23.14 16.12 -57.02
N ALA A 337 -23.93 15.08 -57.27
CA ALA A 337 -24.18 14.49 -58.58
C ALA A 337 -25.62 13.95 -58.60
#